data_AF-A0AAN5LEC9-F1
#
_entry.id   AF-A0AAN5LEC9-F1
#
_cell.length_a   1.000
_cell.length_b   1.000
_cell.length_c   1.000
_cell.angle_alpha   90.00
_cell.angle_beta   90.00
_cell.angle_gamma   90.00
#
_symmetry.space_group_name_H-M   'P 1'
#
loop_
_entity.id
_entity.type
_entity.pdbx_description
1 polymer ?
#
loop_
_entity_poly.entity_id
_entity_poly.type
_entity_poly.pdbx_seq_one_letter_code
_entity_poly.pdbx_strand_id
1 'polypeptide(L)'
;MRVEGDTQLNNAIVSGSTVNVSGVDVSGNLTNHGNTTITGNASGAASDSNGVSLGGNVAGGNITGHSDNGTGVNISGNSTLTDVMVNGHTVTGVGVGMNGHLTNAGSTTVSGHATENGDGVHLGDGSSITGGLVSGDSVSGSGIHQEGNTSLHNVTLHGSTTHGTGLVVDGTLNRDEHATVTGTVNPGGNGQSMSGGGSIRVVPSSSLQRYQMKAEREQAVTGAMGRGPVRPQAGYQPASAPVSLEVCDEAHCRSLKMDVNKAGAGQWSTTDAVRASGK
;
A
#
# COMPACT_ATOMS: atom_id res chain seq x y z
N MET A 1 12.71 19.45 12.04
CA MET A 1 12.46 18.98 13.43
C MET A 1 12.19 17.49 13.38
N ARG A 2 12.69 16.70 14.34
CA ARG A 2 12.54 15.24 14.29
C ARG A 2 11.95 14.71 15.59
N VAL A 3 10.95 13.83 15.46
CA VAL A 3 10.30 13.09 16.54
C VAL A 3 10.71 11.63 16.38
N GLU A 4 11.43 11.12 17.37
CA GLU A 4 11.95 9.75 17.40
C GLU A 4 11.49 9.03 18.66
N GLY A 5 11.45 7.70 18.61
CA GLY A 5 10.99 6.88 19.73
C GLY A 5 9.52 7.11 20.07
N ASP A 6 9.09 6.56 21.21
CA ASP A 6 7.72 6.75 21.71
C ASP A 6 7.61 8.11 22.39
N THR A 7 6.98 9.07 21.71
CA THR A 7 6.80 10.45 22.18
C THR A 7 5.36 10.69 22.60
N GLN A 8 5.17 11.42 23.70
CA GLN A 8 3.86 11.89 24.15
C GLN A 8 3.83 13.41 24.20
N LEU A 9 2.80 14.02 23.61
CA LEU A 9 2.59 15.45 23.57
C LEU A 9 1.23 15.80 24.15
N ASN A 10 1.12 16.94 24.82
CA ASN A 10 -0.13 17.43 25.38
C ASN A 10 -0.25 18.93 25.12
N ASN A 11 -1.26 19.33 24.35
CA ASN A 11 -1.46 20.72 23.91
C ASN A 11 -0.18 21.35 23.32
N ALA A 12 0.64 20.56 22.62
CA ALA A 12 1.91 21.00 22.08
C ALA A 12 1.76 21.55 20.65
N ILE A 13 2.66 22.44 20.26
CA ILE A 13 2.85 22.84 18.87
C ILE A 13 4.25 22.39 18.46
N VAL A 14 4.32 21.46 17.51
CA VAL A 14 5.56 20.98 16.90
C VAL A 14 5.64 21.62 15.53
N SER A 15 6.60 22.52 15.32
CA SER A 15 6.77 23.21 14.05
C SER A 15 8.19 23.10 13.53
N GLY A 16 8.34 22.84 12.23
CA GLY A 16 9.64 22.80 11.58
C GLY A 16 9.55 23.26 10.13
N SER A 17 10.55 24.02 9.71
CA SER A 17 10.70 24.48 8.34
C SER A 17 12.05 24.07 7.80
N THR A 18 12.09 23.74 6.50
CA THR A 18 13.32 23.40 5.81
C THR A 18 13.29 23.91 4.37
N VAL A 19 14.47 24.01 3.76
CA VAL A 19 14.59 24.17 2.30
C VAL A 19 14.51 22.80 1.64
N ASN A 20 15.29 21.81 2.10
CA ASN A 20 15.29 20.46 1.54
C ASN A 20 15.05 19.42 2.64
N VAL A 21 14.67 18.19 2.27
CA VAL A 21 14.41 17.05 3.19
C VAL A 21 13.02 17.10 3.83
N SER A 22 12.89 17.42 5.12
CA SER A 22 11.59 17.43 5.79
C SER A 22 11.49 18.51 6.85
N GLY A 23 10.40 19.29 6.83
CA GLY A 23 10.14 20.32 7.85
C GLY A 23 9.99 19.68 9.23
N VAL A 24 9.10 18.68 9.31
CA VAL A 24 8.99 17.76 10.45
C VAL A 24 9.13 16.31 9.98
N ASP A 25 9.84 15.50 10.76
CA ASP A 25 10.03 14.07 10.52
C ASP A 25 9.58 13.29 11.75
N VAL A 26 8.50 12.52 11.61
CA VAL A 26 7.91 11.67 12.65
C VAL A 26 8.22 10.22 12.32
N SER A 27 9.32 9.73 12.86
CA SER A 27 9.82 8.37 12.60
C SER A 27 9.51 7.39 13.74
N GLY A 28 9.20 7.89 14.94
CA GLY A 28 8.74 7.10 16.08
C GLY A 28 7.22 7.17 16.29
N ASN A 29 6.72 6.45 17.30
CA ASN A 29 5.30 6.53 17.65
C ASN A 29 5.01 7.83 18.40
N LEU A 30 3.90 8.47 18.08
CA LEU A 30 3.49 9.71 18.69
C LEU A 30 2.07 9.62 19.24
N THR A 31 1.92 9.85 20.55
CA THR A 31 0.61 9.97 21.19
C THR A 31 0.37 11.41 21.57
N ASN A 32 -0.68 11.99 21.00
CA ASN A 32 -1.07 13.37 21.20
C ASN A 32 -2.31 13.45 22.08
N HIS A 33 -2.27 14.36 23.04
CA HIS A 33 -3.39 14.72 23.90
C HIS A 33 -3.81 16.18 23.66
N GLY A 34 -5.10 16.44 23.84
CA GLY A 34 -5.69 17.77 23.65
C GLY A 34 -5.48 18.31 22.24
N ASN A 35 -5.21 19.61 22.11
CA ASN A 35 -5.14 20.30 20.82
C ASN A 35 -3.71 20.31 20.23
N THR A 36 -3.02 19.17 20.26
CA THR A 36 -1.65 19.11 19.73
C THR A 36 -1.63 19.24 18.21
N THR A 37 -0.75 20.09 17.69
CA THR A 37 -0.57 20.33 16.26
C THR A 37 0.88 20.10 15.83
N ILE A 38 1.03 19.50 14.66
CA ILE A 38 2.32 19.28 14.00
C ILE A 38 2.28 20.02 12.67
N THR A 39 3.23 20.91 12.44
CA THR A 39 3.30 21.71 11.22
C THR A 39 4.69 21.63 10.60
N GLY A 40 4.77 21.13 9.37
CA GLY A 40 6.02 21.01 8.64
C GLY A 40 5.98 21.77 7.33
N ASN A 41 7.01 22.57 7.04
CA ASN A 41 7.10 23.35 5.80
C ASN A 41 8.39 23.01 5.04
N ALA A 42 8.28 22.75 3.74
CA ALA A 42 9.42 22.61 2.84
C ALA A 42 9.30 23.57 1.65
N SER A 43 10.21 24.54 1.56
CA SER A 43 10.21 25.56 0.48
C SER A 43 11.17 25.24 -0.67
N GLY A 44 11.63 23.99 -0.75
CA GLY A 44 12.59 23.54 -1.75
C GLY A 44 11.95 23.33 -3.11
N ALA A 45 12.78 23.44 -4.14
CA ALA A 45 12.42 23.02 -5.49
C ALA A 45 12.52 21.50 -5.70
N ALA A 46 13.12 20.77 -4.75
CA ALA A 46 13.33 19.34 -4.87
C ALA A 46 12.03 18.57 -4.58
N SER A 47 11.67 17.64 -5.48
CA SER A 47 10.43 16.86 -5.40
C SER A 47 10.40 15.86 -4.25
N ASP A 48 11.56 15.51 -3.68
CA ASP A 48 11.72 14.64 -2.51
C ASP A 48 11.56 15.39 -1.18
N SER A 49 11.34 16.70 -1.21
CA SER A 49 11.16 17.51 -0.01
C SER A 49 9.75 17.42 0.53
N ASN A 50 9.64 17.11 1.82
CA ASN A 50 8.37 16.89 2.49
C ASN A 50 8.08 18.02 3.49
N GLY A 51 6.84 18.51 3.56
CA GLY A 51 6.41 19.33 4.69
C GLY A 51 6.55 18.52 5.99
N VAL A 52 5.82 17.40 6.04
CA VAL A 52 5.94 16.38 7.09
C VAL A 52 6.27 15.02 6.47
N SER A 53 7.26 14.33 7.01
CA SER A 53 7.47 12.89 6.76
C SER A 53 6.91 12.09 7.94
N LEU A 54 6.12 11.07 7.64
CA LEU A 54 5.43 10.24 8.63
C LEU A 54 5.75 8.76 8.40
N GLY A 55 6.60 8.23 9.28
CA GLY A 55 7.04 6.84 9.28
C GLY A 55 6.55 6.02 10.48
N GLY A 56 6.01 6.67 11.52
CA GLY A 56 5.55 6.02 12.75
C GLY A 56 4.04 6.13 12.98
N ASN A 57 3.55 5.43 14.01
CA ASN A 57 2.13 5.48 14.38
C ASN A 57 1.79 6.80 15.08
N VAL A 58 0.59 7.32 14.88
CA VAL A 58 0.13 8.56 15.53
C VAL A 58 -1.28 8.38 16.10
N ALA A 59 -1.48 8.80 17.34
CA ALA A 59 -2.80 8.85 17.96
C ALA A 59 -3.13 10.29 18.36
N GLY A 60 -4.25 10.82 17.89
CA GLY A 60 -4.75 12.16 18.16
C GLY A 60 -3.98 13.28 17.44
N GLY A 61 -4.57 14.48 17.47
CA GLY A 61 -3.95 15.72 17.00
C GLY A 61 -4.15 15.99 15.50
N ASN A 62 -3.54 17.09 15.05
CA ASN A 62 -3.58 17.52 13.65
C ASN A 62 -2.17 17.61 13.07
N ILE A 63 -1.98 17.01 11.90
CA ILE A 63 -0.74 17.06 11.13
C ILE A 63 -0.99 17.90 9.88
N THR A 64 -0.23 18.97 9.72
CA THR A 64 -0.27 19.83 8.55
C THR A 64 1.10 19.92 7.92
N GLY A 65 1.22 19.52 6.67
CA GLY A 65 2.45 19.62 5.91
C GLY A 65 2.27 20.48 4.66
N HIS A 66 3.20 21.40 4.43
CA HIS A 66 3.24 22.24 3.22
C HIS A 66 4.55 22.00 2.47
N SER A 67 4.47 21.82 1.15
CA SER A 67 5.65 21.75 0.30
C SER A 67 5.39 22.46 -1.03
N ASP A 68 6.30 23.34 -1.47
CA ASP A 68 6.07 24.06 -2.73
C ASP A 68 6.05 23.09 -3.92
N ASN A 69 7.07 22.24 -4.05
CA ASN A 69 7.21 21.34 -5.22
C ASN A 69 7.31 19.84 -4.86
N GLY A 70 7.45 19.51 -3.58
CA GLY A 70 7.52 18.13 -3.12
C GLY A 70 6.21 17.68 -2.48
N THR A 71 6.28 16.86 -1.43
CA THR A 71 5.08 16.33 -0.80
C THR A 71 4.67 17.13 0.44
N GLY A 72 3.42 17.56 0.57
CA GLY A 72 2.92 18.20 1.80
C GLY A 72 3.09 17.29 3.01
N VAL A 73 2.44 16.12 2.99
CA VAL A 73 2.65 15.04 3.96
C VAL A 73 2.99 13.73 3.25
N ASN A 74 4.15 13.15 3.54
CA ASN A 74 4.58 11.87 2.98
C ASN A 74 4.46 10.75 4.03
N ILE A 75 3.53 9.83 3.81
CA ILE A 75 3.32 8.62 4.62
C ILE A 75 4.15 7.50 3.99
N SER A 76 5.39 7.37 4.47
CA SER A 76 6.39 6.46 3.92
C SER A 76 6.52 5.15 4.70
N GLY A 77 6.12 5.15 5.98
CA GLY A 77 6.17 3.96 6.85
C GLY A 77 4.84 3.23 6.97
N ASN A 78 4.89 2.03 7.54
CA ASN A 78 3.70 1.29 7.95
C ASN A 78 3.11 1.93 9.20
N SER A 79 2.08 2.75 9.00
CA SER A 79 1.57 3.67 10.01
C SER A 79 0.12 3.36 10.36
N THR A 80 -0.18 3.35 11.65
CA THR A 80 -1.54 3.39 12.20
C THR A 80 -1.81 4.79 12.70
N LEU A 81 -2.84 5.42 12.14
CA LEU A 81 -3.28 6.75 12.51
C LEU A 81 -4.67 6.65 13.18
N THR A 82 -4.76 7.03 14.44
CA THR A 82 -5.99 6.94 15.23
C THR A 82 -6.45 8.33 15.64
N ASP A 83 -7.65 8.74 15.21
CA ASP A 83 -8.20 10.07 15.50
C ASP A 83 -7.27 11.23 15.08
N VAL A 84 -6.59 11.07 13.94
CA VAL A 84 -5.65 12.07 13.41
C VAL A 84 -6.26 12.77 12.20
N MET A 85 -6.15 14.08 12.16
CA MET A 85 -6.43 14.85 10.94
C MET A 85 -5.12 15.12 10.21
N VAL A 86 -4.95 14.57 9.01
CA VAL A 86 -3.77 14.78 8.16
C VAL A 86 -4.13 15.70 7.01
N ASN A 87 -3.44 16.83 6.90
CA ASN A 87 -3.63 17.85 5.87
C ASN A 87 -2.30 18.11 5.14
N GLY A 88 -2.21 17.69 3.89
CA GLY A 88 -1.06 17.91 3.04
C GLY A 88 -1.34 18.94 1.96
N HIS A 89 -0.50 19.96 1.86
CA HIS A 89 -0.61 21.03 0.88
C HIS A 89 0.62 21.06 -0.02
N THR A 90 0.38 21.28 -1.30
CA THR A 90 1.43 21.55 -2.26
C THR A 90 1.02 22.60 -3.30
N VAL A 91 2.02 23.20 -3.95
CA VAL A 91 1.79 24.01 -5.15
C VAL A 91 1.79 23.10 -6.38
N THR A 92 2.91 22.46 -6.68
CA THR A 92 3.10 21.66 -7.92
C THR A 92 3.42 20.18 -7.69
N GLY A 93 3.67 19.77 -6.45
CA GLY A 93 4.07 18.41 -6.10
C GLY A 93 2.88 17.52 -5.72
N VAL A 94 2.95 16.89 -4.55
CA VAL A 94 1.87 16.03 -4.03
C VAL A 94 1.34 16.59 -2.70
N GLY A 95 0.03 16.73 -2.52
CA GLY A 95 -0.55 17.13 -1.23
C GLY A 95 -0.23 16.09 -0.16
N VAL A 96 -0.76 14.88 -0.31
CA VAL A 96 -0.40 13.71 0.50
C VAL A 96 0.09 12.55 -0.35
N GLY A 97 1.31 12.10 -0.11
CA GLY A 97 1.89 10.92 -0.74
C GLY A 97 1.78 9.70 0.18
N MET A 98 1.32 8.57 -0.35
CA MET A 98 1.21 7.30 0.37
C MET A 98 2.01 6.22 -0.35
N ASN A 99 3.19 5.93 0.19
CA ASN A 99 4.11 4.91 -0.32
C ASN A 99 4.23 3.70 0.61
N GLY A 100 3.70 3.80 1.84
CA GLY A 100 3.65 2.71 2.82
C GLY A 100 2.24 2.13 3.02
N HIS A 101 2.09 1.30 4.05
CA HIS A 101 0.79 0.78 4.48
C HIS A 101 0.17 1.68 5.55
N LEU A 102 -1.05 2.16 5.31
CA LEU A 102 -1.79 3.03 6.22
C LEU A 102 -3.01 2.32 6.80
N THR A 103 -3.12 2.31 8.13
CA THR A 103 -4.34 1.93 8.84
C THR A 103 -4.94 3.18 9.48
N ASN A 104 -6.08 3.64 8.96
CA ASN A 104 -6.87 4.72 9.54
C ASN A 104 -7.86 4.12 10.55
N ALA A 105 -7.68 4.45 11.82
CA ALA A 105 -8.54 4.05 12.91
C ALA A 105 -9.30 5.25 13.49
N GLY A 106 -10.43 4.98 14.16
CA GLY A 106 -11.25 6.03 14.77
C GLY A 106 -11.79 7.02 13.73
N SER A 107 -11.66 8.32 14.01
CA SER A 107 -12.12 9.40 13.14
C SER A 107 -11.03 9.95 12.21
N THR A 108 -9.98 9.19 11.92
CA THR A 108 -8.86 9.66 11.08
C THR A 108 -9.32 10.04 9.67
N THR A 109 -8.83 11.20 9.21
CA THR A 109 -9.04 11.70 7.84
C THR A 109 -7.73 12.12 7.22
N VAL A 110 -7.54 11.81 5.94
CA VAL A 110 -6.39 12.21 5.14
C VAL A 110 -6.87 13.10 4.00
N SER A 111 -6.36 14.33 3.96
CA SER A 111 -6.73 15.35 2.99
C SER A 111 -5.49 15.90 2.31
N GLY A 112 -5.41 15.76 0.99
CA GLY A 112 -4.32 16.29 0.17
C GLY A 112 -4.82 17.34 -0.81
N HIS A 113 -4.08 18.45 -0.91
CA HIS A 113 -4.46 19.62 -1.71
C HIS A 113 -3.30 20.11 -2.56
N ALA A 114 -3.51 20.23 -3.87
CA ALA A 114 -2.57 20.82 -4.80
C ALA A 114 -3.16 22.09 -5.45
N THR A 115 -2.49 23.24 -5.29
CA THR A 115 -3.02 24.52 -5.77
C THR A 115 -2.76 24.81 -7.24
N GLU A 116 -1.86 24.06 -7.89
CA GLU A 116 -1.59 24.18 -9.32
C GLU A 116 -1.69 22.79 -10.01
N ASN A 117 -0.61 22.34 -10.67
CA ASN A 117 -0.58 21.13 -11.48
C ASN A 117 -0.21 19.87 -10.69
N GLY A 118 -0.07 19.98 -9.37
CA GLY A 118 0.26 18.84 -8.51
C GLY A 118 -0.91 17.89 -8.28
N ASP A 119 -0.61 16.73 -7.69
CA ASP A 119 -1.64 15.76 -7.30
C ASP A 119 -2.10 16.05 -5.86
N GLY A 120 -3.42 16.02 -5.61
CA GLY A 120 -3.96 16.14 -4.26
C GLY A 120 -3.46 15.00 -3.39
N VAL A 121 -3.69 13.76 -3.83
CA VAL A 121 -3.19 12.54 -3.19
C VAL A 121 -2.51 11.64 -4.22
N HIS A 122 -1.33 11.13 -3.91
CA HIS A 122 -0.66 10.07 -4.69
C HIS A 122 -0.63 8.75 -3.91
N LEU A 123 -1.10 7.68 -4.54
CA LEU A 123 -1.03 6.31 -4.04
C LEU A 123 0.06 5.56 -4.81
N GLY A 124 1.21 5.37 -4.18
CA GLY A 124 2.36 4.71 -4.79
C GLY A 124 2.19 3.20 -4.91
N ASP A 125 3.01 2.59 -5.76
CA ASP A 125 3.03 1.14 -5.97
C ASP A 125 3.25 0.37 -4.66
N GLY A 126 2.48 -0.70 -4.46
CA GLY A 126 2.53 -1.53 -3.27
C GLY A 126 1.83 -0.94 -2.04
N SER A 127 1.33 0.31 -2.11
CA SER A 127 0.64 0.93 -0.97
C SER A 127 -0.68 0.22 -0.64
N SER A 128 -1.05 0.25 0.64
CA SER A 128 -2.35 -0.25 1.07
C SER A 128 -2.97 0.66 2.12
N ILE A 129 -4.28 0.85 2.03
CA ILE A 129 -5.03 1.71 2.95
C ILE A 129 -6.17 0.89 3.54
N THR A 130 -6.30 0.95 4.86
CA THR A 130 -7.41 0.34 5.58
C THR A 130 -8.17 1.39 6.37
N GLY A 131 -9.49 1.47 6.16
CA GLY A 131 -10.36 2.37 6.90
C GLY A 131 -10.27 3.85 6.50
N GLY A 132 -11.21 4.63 7.03
CA GLY A 132 -11.19 6.09 6.99
C GLY A 132 -11.54 6.72 5.64
N LEU A 133 -11.34 8.04 5.60
CA LEU A 133 -11.52 8.88 4.43
C LEU A 133 -10.16 9.36 3.92
N VAL A 134 -9.93 9.18 2.62
CA VAL A 134 -8.82 9.74 1.88
C VAL A 134 -9.41 10.63 0.80
N SER A 135 -9.15 11.93 0.90
CA SER A 135 -9.61 12.93 -0.04
C SER A 135 -8.44 13.64 -0.68
N GLY A 136 -8.44 13.77 -2.00
CA GLY A 136 -7.46 14.55 -2.74
C GLY A 136 -8.14 15.57 -3.64
N ASP A 137 -7.72 16.83 -3.55
CA ASP A 137 -8.22 17.92 -4.38
C ASP A 137 -7.05 18.58 -5.12
N SER A 138 -7.25 18.86 -6.40
CA SER A 138 -6.26 19.55 -7.22
C SER A 138 -6.91 20.60 -8.13
N VAL A 139 -6.22 21.70 -8.37
CA VAL A 139 -6.69 22.71 -9.33
C VAL A 139 -6.55 22.20 -10.76
N SER A 140 -5.37 21.72 -11.16
CA SER A 140 -5.09 21.33 -12.54
C SER A 140 -4.40 19.96 -12.69
N GLY A 141 -3.93 19.36 -11.60
CA GLY A 141 -3.44 17.98 -11.59
C GLY A 141 -4.52 16.98 -11.18
N SER A 142 -4.10 15.84 -10.64
CA SER A 142 -5.04 14.79 -10.25
C SER A 142 -5.60 15.04 -8.86
N GLY A 143 -6.90 14.85 -8.64
CA GLY A 143 -7.43 14.78 -7.27
C GLY A 143 -6.77 13.62 -6.53
N ILE A 144 -6.86 12.43 -7.11
CA ILE A 144 -6.07 11.26 -6.71
C ILE A 144 -5.36 10.70 -7.93
N HIS A 145 -4.06 10.42 -7.77
CA HIS A 145 -3.27 9.67 -8.73
C HIS A 145 -2.83 8.34 -8.11
N GLN A 146 -3.31 7.24 -8.68
CA GLN A 146 -2.93 5.90 -8.27
C GLN A 146 -1.95 5.29 -9.27
N GLU A 147 -0.81 4.83 -8.76
CA GLU A 147 0.25 4.19 -9.54
C GLU A 147 0.47 2.75 -9.08
N GLY A 148 0.83 1.85 -10.01
CA GLY A 148 1.21 0.48 -9.68
C GLY A 148 0.07 -0.35 -9.08
N ASN A 149 0.39 -1.25 -8.14
CA ASN A 149 -0.56 -2.13 -7.49
C ASN A 149 -0.90 -1.63 -6.09
N THR A 150 -2.14 -1.20 -5.89
CA THR A 150 -2.61 -0.65 -4.60
C THR A 150 -3.78 -1.45 -4.05
N SER A 151 -3.95 -1.43 -2.72
CA SER A 151 -5.04 -2.17 -2.05
C SER A 151 -5.82 -1.27 -1.08
N LEU A 152 -7.14 -1.23 -1.24
CA LEU A 152 -8.07 -0.50 -0.37
C LEU A 152 -8.98 -1.47 0.36
N HIS A 153 -9.08 -1.33 1.67
CA HIS A 153 -9.95 -2.13 2.51
C HIS A 153 -10.84 -1.20 3.35
N ASN A 154 -12.15 -1.17 3.09
CA ASN A 154 -13.09 -0.32 3.82
C ASN A 154 -12.70 1.18 3.82
N VAL A 155 -12.19 1.68 2.69
CA VAL A 155 -11.72 3.08 2.54
C VAL A 155 -12.71 3.86 1.69
N THR A 156 -13.05 5.08 2.10
CA THR A 156 -13.64 6.05 1.18
C THR A 156 -12.52 6.85 0.52
N LEU A 157 -12.37 6.66 -0.78
CA LEU A 157 -11.37 7.32 -1.61
C LEU A 157 -12.07 8.31 -2.54
N HIS A 158 -11.80 9.60 -2.37
CA HIS A 158 -12.46 10.68 -3.10
C HIS A 158 -11.46 11.66 -3.72
N GLY A 159 -11.49 11.76 -5.05
CA GLY A 159 -10.62 12.65 -5.80
C GLY A 159 -11.42 13.74 -6.50
N SER A 160 -11.08 15.00 -6.30
CA SER A 160 -11.68 16.14 -6.98
C SER A 160 -10.63 16.93 -7.75
N THR A 161 -11.04 17.47 -8.90
CA THR A 161 -10.20 18.34 -9.71
C THR A 161 -11.00 19.51 -10.26
N THR A 162 -10.35 20.62 -10.62
CA THR A 162 -11.02 21.67 -11.41
C THR A 162 -10.75 21.49 -12.91
N HIS A 163 -9.49 21.41 -13.33
CA HIS A 163 -9.09 21.37 -14.74
C HIS A 163 -8.32 20.10 -15.14
N GLY A 164 -7.94 19.25 -14.17
CA GLY A 164 -7.17 18.03 -14.37
C GLY A 164 -8.05 16.77 -14.38
N THR A 165 -7.65 15.74 -13.62
CA THR A 165 -8.45 14.50 -13.49
C THR A 165 -8.84 14.24 -12.03
N GLY A 166 -10.10 13.94 -11.73
CA GLY A 166 -10.54 13.60 -10.37
C GLY A 166 -9.82 12.36 -9.85
N LEU A 167 -9.77 11.29 -10.65
CA LEU A 167 -9.04 10.05 -10.34
C LEU A 167 -8.26 9.52 -11.54
N VAL A 168 -6.95 9.39 -11.41
CA VAL A 168 -6.07 8.69 -12.37
C VAL A 168 -5.75 7.31 -11.82
N VAL A 169 -5.90 6.27 -12.65
CA VAL A 169 -5.57 4.87 -12.31
C VAL A 169 -4.56 4.36 -13.33
N ASP A 170 -3.27 4.33 -12.96
CA ASP A 170 -2.15 3.89 -13.82
C ASP A 170 -1.54 2.56 -13.34
N GLY A 171 -2.40 1.68 -12.81
CA GLY A 171 -2.03 0.30 -12.50
C GLY A 171 -3.24 -0.53 -12.09
N THR A 172 -3.12 -1.33 -11.03
CA THR A 172 -4.25 -2.09 -10.48
C THR A 172 -4.64 -1.54 -9.11
N LEU A 173 -5.83 -0.95 -9.03
CA LEU A 173 -6.46 -0.56 -7.78
C LEU A 173 -7.36 -1.69 -7.29
N ASN A 174 -6.88 -2.47 -6.33
CA ASN A 174 -7.69 -3.50 -5.67
C ASN A 174 -8.48 -2.86 -4.54
N ARG A 175 -9.79 -3.06 -4.53
CA ARG A 175 -10.68 -2.59 -3.46
C ARG A 175 -11.57 -3.71 -3.00
N ASP A 176 -11.92 -3.74 -1.74
CA ASP A 176 -12.99 -4.62 -1.28
C ASP A 176 -14.39 -4.07 -1.61
N GLU A 177 -15.40 -4.83 -1.23
CA GLU A 177 -16.82 -4.47 -1.37
C GLU A 177 -17.25 -3.26 -0.52
N HIS A 178 -16.45 -2.86 0.48
CA HIS A 178 -16.78 -1.78 1.42
C HIS A 178 -16.08 -0.47 1.09
N ALA A 179 -14.95 -0.53 0.38
CA ALA A 179 -14.28 0.64 -0.13
C ALA A 179 -15.18 1.34 -1.16
N THR A 180 -15.12 2.67 -1.21
CA THR A 180 -15.75 3.49 -2.24
C THR A 180 -14.66 4.31 -2.93
N VAL A 181 -14.77 4.46 -4.25
CA VAL A 181 -13.75 5.14 -5.06
C VAL A 181 -14.49 6.06 -6.02
N THR A 182 -14.19 7.35 -5.93
CA THR A 182 -14.87 8.39 -6.72
C THR A 182 -13.86 9.40 -7.22
N GLY A 183 -14.06 9.84 -8.46
CA GLY A 183 -13.36 10.95 -9.07
C GLY A 183 -14.39 11.95 -9.61
N THR A 184 -14.24 13.23 -9.31
CA THR A 184 -15.18 14.28 -9.68
C THR A 184 -14.49 15.52 -10.23
N VAL A 185 -15.22 16.29 -11.03
CA VAL A 185 -14.80 17.60 -11.51
C VAL A 185 -15.62 18.66 -10.79
N ASN A 186 -14.93 19.64 -10.22
CA ASN A 186 -15.53 20.75 -9.49
C ASN A 186 -16.36 21.63 -10.44
N PRO A 187 -17.47 22.22 -9.97
CA PRO A 187 -18.31 23.08 -10.80
C PRO A 187 -17.53 24.23 -11.44
N GLY A 188 -17.76 24.45 -12.74
CA GLY A 188 -17.05 25.48 -13.52
C GLY A 188 -15.68 25.03 -14.08
N GLY A 189 -15.22 23.84 -13.70
CA GLY A 189 -14.02 23.21 -14.23
C GLY A 189 -14.24 22.56 -15.60
N ASN A 190 -13.13 22.26 -16.29
CA ASN A 190 -13.09 21.55 -17.57
C ASN A 190 -12.31 20.22 -17.51
N GLY A 191 -12.08 19.71 -16.29
CA GLY A 191 -11.38 18.45 -16.06
C GLY A 191 -12.18 17.20 -16.43
N GLN A 192 -11.64 16.04 -16.07
CA GLN A 192 -12.25 14.73 -16.25
C GLN A 192 -12.48 14.04 -14.90
N SER A 193 -13.58 13.31 -14.74
CA SER A 193 -13.82 12.59 -13.49
C SER A 193 -12.81 11.47 -13.26
N MET A 194 -12.45 10.72 -14.31
CA MET A 194 -11.53 9.59 -14.22
C MET A 194 -10.74 9.43 -15.53
N SER A 195 -9.46 9.05 -15.41
CA SER A 195 -8.58 8.71 -16.54
C SER A 195 -7.54 7.65 -16.11
N GLY A 196 -6.55 7.36 -16.97
CA GLY A 196 -5.51 6.36 -16.73
C GLY A 196 -5.69 5.07 -17.53
N GLY A 197 -4.61 4.30 -17.65
CA GLY A 197 -4.57 3.04 -18.41
C GLY A 197 -4.85 1.77 -17.58
N GLY A 198 -5.07 1.94 -16.28
CA GLY A 198 -5.17 0.86 -15.30
C GLY A 198 -6.57 0.26 -15.14
N SER A 199 -6.72 -0.51 -14.06
CA SER A 199 -7.92 -1.28 -13.75
C SER A 199 -8.29 -1.16 -12.28
N ILE A 200 -9.57 -0.93 -12.01
CA ILE A 200 -10.15 -1.02 -10.67
C ILE A 200 -10.77 -2.41 -10.52
N ARG A 201 -10.31 -3.17 -9.53
CA ARG A 201 -10.76 -4.55 -9.28
C ARG A 201 -11.39 -4.65 -7.90
N VAL A 202 -12.54 -5.31 -7.84
CA VAL A 202 -13.13 -5.69 -6.55
C VAL A 202 -12.54 -7.03 -6.12
N VAL A 203 -11.85 -7.05 -4.99
CA VAL A 203 -11.29 -8.24 -4.35
C VAL A 203 -12.09 -8.51 -3.07
N PRO A 204 -12.93 -9.56 -3.03
CA PRO A 204 -13.79 -9.80 -1.89
C PRO A 204 -12.97 -9.98 -0.61
N SER A 205 -13.39 -9.33 0.47
CA SER A 205 -12.69 -9.37 1.77
C SER A 205 -12.50 -10.81 2.30
N SER A 206 -13.46 -11.71 2.03
CA SER A 206 -13.37 -13.14 2.34
C SER A 206 -12.24 -13.90 1.62
N SER A 207 -11.74 -13.38 0.51
CA SER A 207 -10.62 -13.96 -0.26
C SER A 207 -9.30 -13.67 0.44
N LEU A 208 -9.13 -12.45 0.97
CA LEU A 208 -7.94 -12.01 1.69
C LEU A 208 -7.75 -12.82 2.99
N GLN A 209 -8.83 -13.06 3.73
CA GLN A 209 -8.80 -13.91 4.92
C GLN A 209 -8.35 -15.35 4.60
N ARG A 210 -8.75 -15.91 3.45
CA ARG A 210 -8.28 -17.26 3.06
C ARG A 210 -6.80 -17.29 2.69
N TYR A 211 -6.27 -16.24 2.07
CA TYR A 211 -4.83 -16.13 1.78
C TYR A 211 -4.00 -15.91 3.05
N GLN A 212 -4.44 -15.03 3.95
CA GLN A 212 -3.79 -14.79 5.24
C GLN A 212 -3.78 -16.07 6.10
N MET A 213 -4.91 -16.78 6.20
CA MET A 213 -4.96 -18.06 6.92
C MET A 213 -4.07 -19.15 6.29
N LYS A 214 -3.82 -19.11 4.97
CA LYS A 214 -2.86 -20.02 4.32
C LYS A 214 -1.42 -19.64 4.65
N ALA A 215 -1.07 -18.35 4.60
CA ALA A 215 0.26 -17.86 4.95
C ALA A 215 0.59 -18.11 6.43
N GLU A 216 -0.35 -17.89 7.35
CA GLU A 216 -0.19 -18.21 8.77
C GLU A 216 -0.09 -19.71 9.03
N ARG A 217 -0.85 -20.54 8.29
CA ARG A 217 -0.69 -22.00 8.35
C ARG A 217 0.67 -22.45 7.83
N GLU A 218 1.21 -21.84 6.78
CA GLU A 218 2.55 -22.15 6.27
C GLU A 218 3.67 -21.70 7.24
N GLN A 219 3.50 -20.58 7.95
CA GLN A 219 4.40 -20.16 9.03
C GLN A 219 4.30 -21.06 10.28
N ALA A 220 3.09 -21.53 10.64
CA ALA A 220 2.92 -22.50 11.72
C ALA A 220 3.55 -23.88 11.40
N VAL A 221 3.60 -24.26 10.12
CA VAL A 221 4.24 -25.51 9.67
C VAL A 221 5.78 -25.42 9.70
N THR A 222 6.36 -24.22 9.59
CA THR A 222 7.83 -24.03 9.72
C THR A 222 8.29 -23.73 11.15
N GLY A 223 7.43 -23.17 12.01
CA GLY A 223 7.70 -22.96 13.44
C GLY A 223 7.70 -24.23 14.29
N ALA A 224 7.07 -25.31 13.83
CA ALA A 224 7.05 -26.60 14.52
C ALA A 224 8.28 -27.50 14.23
N MET A 225 9.26 -27.04 13.44
CA MET A 225 10.51 -27.76 13.17
C MET A 225 11.74 -27.09 13.80
N GLY A 226 11.56 -26.58 15.02
CA GLY A 226 12.63 -26.15 15.92
C GLY A 226 13.40 -27.33 16.53
N ARG A 227 14.41 -27.81 15.79
CA ARG A 227 15.67 -28.43 16.23
C ARG A 227 15.66 -29.30 17.51
N GLY A 228 15.47 -30.60 17.30
CA GLY A 228 16.16 -31.66 18.04
C GLY A 228 16.46 -32.81 17.08
N PRO A 229 17.59 -33.53 17.19
CA PRO A 229 17.82 -34.71 16.37
C PRO A 229 16.76 -35.76 16.73
N VAL A 230 15.77 -35.91 15.86
CA VAL A 230 14.73 -36.94 16.00
C VAL A 230 15.41 -38.29 15.79
N ARG A 231 15.60 -39.03 16.90
CA ARG A 231 15.87 -40.46 16.85
C ARG A 231 14.67 -41.12 16.16
N PRO A 232 14.84 -41.85 15.05
CA PRO A 232 13.72 -42.56 14.43
C PRO A 232 13.20 -43.60 15.42
N GLN A 233 11.93 -43.51 15.82
CA GLN A 233 11.25 -44.65 16.42
C GLN A 233 11.01 -45.70 15.33
N ALA A 234 11.41 -46.93 15.62
CA ALA A 234 11.22 -48.07 14.73
C ALA A 234 9.71 -48.27 14.48
N GLY A 235 9.28 -48.14 13.22
CA GLY A 235 7.92 -48.49 12.79
C GLY A 235 7.13 -47.39 12.06
N TYR A 236 7.64 -46.16 11.91
CA TYR A 236 6.95 -45.14 11.13
C TYR A 236 7.18 -45.35 9.62
N GLN A 237 6.15 -45.82 8.90
CA GLN A 237 6.10 -45.77 7.44
C GLN A 237 5.30 -44.54 7.00
N PRO A 238 5.90 -43.57 6.30
CA PRO A 238 5.15 -42.45 5.75
C PRO A 238 4.12 -42.95 4.72
N ALA A 239 2.89 -42.47 4.83
CA ALA A 239 1.83 -42.78 3.87
C ALA A 239 2.21 -42.22 2.49
N SER A 240 2.17 -43.07 1.47
CA SER A 240 2.41 -42.68 0.07
C SER A 240 1.31 -41.73 -0.40
N ALA A 241 1.64 -40.45 -0.54
CA ALA A 241 0.82 -39.48 -1.27
C ALA A 241 1.34 -39.42 -2.71
N PRO A 242 0.63 -39.99 -3.71
CA PRO A 242 1.07 -39.90 -5.09
C PRO A 242 0.99 -38.45 -5.56
N VAL A 243 2.05 -37.99 -6.21
CA VAL A 243 2.11 -36.65 -6.80
C VAL A 243 1.55 -36.75 -8.22
N SER A 244 0.51 -35.96 -8.51
CA SER A 244 -0.03 -35.82 -9.86
C SER A 244 0.61 -34.62 -10.54
N LEU A 245 1.40 -34.86 -11.57
CA LEU A 245 1.82 -33.81 -12.52
C LEU A 245 0.83 -33.81 -13.69
N GLU A 246 0.48 -32.63 -14.17
CA GLU A 246 -0.33 -32.47 -15.38
C GLU A 246 0.50 -31.70 -16.42
N VAL A 247 0.66 -32.30 -17.59
CA VAL A 247 1.42 -31.73 -18.71
C VAL A 247 0.44 -31.45 -19.83
N CYS A 248 0.34 -30.18 -20.22
CA CYS A 248 -0.58 -29.72 -21.24
C CYS A 248 0.18 -29.21 -22.47
N ASP A 249 -0.37 -29.46 -23.65
CA ASP A 249 -0.11 -28.67 -24.86
C ASP A 249 -1.31 -27.75 -25.17
N GLU A 250 -1.20 -26.96 -26.24
CA GLU A 250 -2.18 -25.91 -26.61
C GLU A 250 -3.63 -26.41 -26.80
N ALA A 251 -3.89 -27.72 -26.83
CA ALA A 251 -5.26 -28.25 -26.86
C ALA A 251 -5.51 -29.51 -26.00
N HIS A 252 -4.50 -30.15 -25.42
CA HIS A 252 -4.68 -31.39 -24.65
C HIS A 252 -3.80 -31.45 -23.39
N CYS A 253 -4.41 -31.77 -22.25
CA CYS A 253 -3.74 -32.05 -20.99
C CYS A 253 -3.66 -33.55 -20.71
N ARG A 254 -2.50 -34.02 -20.22
CA ARG A 254 -2.29 -35.38 -19.73
C ARG A 254 -1.79 -35.35 -18.29
N SER A 255 -2.46 -36.09 -17.41
CA SER A 255 -2.04 -36.29 -16.03
C SER A 255 -1.17 -37.53 -15.88
N LEU A 256 -0.01 -37.36 -15.26
CA LEU A 256 0.93 -38.40 -14.85
C LEU A 256 0.89 -38.51 -13.33
N LYS A 257 0.55 -39.69 -12.82
CA LYS A 257 0.60 -40.00 -11.39
C LYS A 257 1.92 -40.70 -11.08
N MET A 258 2.73 -40.10 -10.23
CA MET A 258 4.00 -40.65 -9.77
C MET A 258 3.93 -41.01 -8.29
N ASP A 259 4.40 -42.21 -7.97
CA ASP A 259 4.41 -42.75 -6.62
C ASP A 259 5.84 -42.69 -6.09
N VAL A 260 6.14 -41.70 -5.24
CA VAL A 260 7.52 -41.29 -4.89
C VAL A 260 8.28 -42.38 -4.10
N ASN A 261 7.56 -43.37 -3.56
CA ASN A 261 8.14 -44.45 -2.76
C ASN A 261 8.35 -45.77 -3.53
N LYS A 262 8.03 -45.82 -4.84
CA LYS A 262 8.29 -46.98 -5.68
C LYS A 262 9.58 -46.78 -6.47
N ALA A 263 10.72 -47.15 -5.88
CA ALA A 263 11.95 -47.38 -6.62
C ALA A 263 11.77 -48.64 -7.49
N GLY A 264 11.08 -48.48 -8.63
CA GLY A 264 10.85 -49.52 -9.62
C GLY A 264 11.54 -49.16 -10.92
N ALA A 265 12.55 -49.96 -11.28
CA ALA A 265 13.33 -49.94 -12.51
C ALA A 265 12.57 -49.44 -13.75
N GLY A 266 12.80 -48.19 -14.15
CA GLY A 266 12.50 -47.68 -15.48
C GLY A 266 13.80 -47.55 -16.26
N GLN A 267 13.99 -48.38 -17.29
CA GLN A 267 15.07 -48.20 -18.26
C GLN A 267 14.96 -46.80 -18.89
N TRP A 268 16.01 -46.00 -18.75
CA TRP A 268 16.14 -44.74 -19.47
C TRP A 268 16.53 -45.08 -20.92
N SER A 269 15.56 -45.05 -21.82
CA SER A 269 15.84 -44.99 -23.26
C SER A 269 16.19 -43.55 -23.60
N THR A 270 17.47 -43.26 -23.80
CA THR A 270 17.96 -41.98 -24.31
C THR A 270 17.61 -41.82 -25.79
N THR A 271 16.39 -41.41 -26.07
CA THR A 271 16.03 -40.81 -27.36
C THR A 271 14.76 -40.00 -27.15
N ASP A 272 14.94 -38.71 -26.85
CA ASP A 272 14.22 -37.61 -27.51
C ASP A 272 14.69 -36.27 -26.91
N ALA A 273 15.32 -35.47 -27.77
CA ALA A 273 15.90 -34.19 -27.42
C ALA A 273 14.80 -33.18 -27.07
N VAL A 274 14.88 -32.59 -25.87
CA VAL A 274 14.11 -31.40 -25.51
C VAL A 274 14.60 -30.24 -26.36
N ARG A 275 13.84 -29.91 -27.41
CA ARG A 275 14.08 -28.71 -28.23
C ARG A 275 13.27 -27.57 -27.65
N ALA A 276 13.92 -26.72 -26.85
CA ALA A 276 13.41 -25.39 -26.55
C ALA A 276 13.46 -24.55 -27.84
N SER A 277 12.31 -24.12 -28.35
CA SER A 277 12.24 -23.11 -29.40
C SER A 277 11.51 -21.91 -28.83
N GLY A 278 12.28 -20.85 -28.53
CA GLY A 278 11.73 -19.53 -28.30
C GLY A 278 11.34 -18.89 -29.63
N LYS A 279 10.16 -18.28 -29.65
CA LYS A 279 9.88 -17.03 -30.35
C LYS A 279 8.99 -16.19 -29.46
#